data_AF-F6Y128-F1
#
_entry.id   AF-F6Y128-F1
#
_cell.length_a   1.000
_cell.length_b   1.000
_cell.length_c   1.000
_cell.angle_alpha   90.00
_cell.angle_beta   90.00
_cell.angle_gamma   90.00
#
_symmetry.space_group_name_H-M   'P 1'
#
loop_
_entity.id
_entity.type
_entity.pdbx_description
1 polymer ?
#
loop_
_entity_poly.entity_id
_entity_poly.type
_entity_poly.pdbx_seq_one_letter_code
_entity_poly.pdbx_strand_id
1 'polypeptide(L)'
;MASPWQFDLSFIIRALSLCQWHLSYLVIFWILQPILFYLLFTPFWPLPALYAAWLVVDWKTPEQGGRRVAWVQNWQVWTKLRDYFPITLLKTKDLCPEQNYIMGIHPHGILTFGAFCNFCTKATGFSSIFPGITPHLATLSWFFKIPLIREYLMAKGVCPVSQSSLDYLLSRNGPGNLVGIVIGGIGEALQSVPDTTSLLIRKRKGFIRTALRHGAHLVPTFTFGETEVYHQVLFPESSRMYRFQCWFQGIVGFYFCVFYGRGFFQDSWGLLPFPKPIVTIVGEPIIVPRIENPSQETVDKYHTLYTEALRKLFDEHKTQYGVSKTQELTFL
;
A
#
# COMPACT_ATOMS: atom_id res chain seq x y z
N MET A 1 -35.42 -24.97 -6.65
CA MET A 1 -34.22 -25.15 -5.80
C MET A 1 -33.03 -25.27 -6.72
N ALA A 2 -32.13 -24.28 -6.75
CA ALA A 2 -30.91 -24.38 -7.54
C ALA A 2 -29.96 -25.40 -6.90
N SER A 3 -29.24 -26.16 -7.73
CA SER A 3 -28.26 -27.16 -7.29
C SER A 3 -27.17 -26.49 -6.43
N PRO A 4 -26.78 -27.07 -5.28
CA PRO A 4 -25.68 -26.56 -4.46
C PRO A 4 -24.31 -26.60 -5.16
N TRP A 5 -24.24 -27.10 -6.40
CA TRP A 5 -23.02 -27.26 -7.21
C TRP A 5 -23.05 -26.49 -8.53
N GLN A 6 -24.00 -25.56 -8.74
CA GLN A 6 -23.90 -24.64 -9.87
C GLN A 6 -22.81 -23.62 -9.59
N PHE A 7 -21.62 -23.88 -10.14
CA PHE A 7 -20.53 -22.91 -10.18
C PHE A 7 -20.99 -21.66 -10.92
N ASP A 8 -21.24 -20.59 -10.16
CA ASP A 8 -21.43 -19.28 -10.73
C ASP A 8 -20.10 -18.83 -11.34
N LEU A 9 -19.97 -18.97 -12.66
CA LEU A 9 -18.80 -18.53 -13.41
C LEU A 9 -18.48 -17.07 -13.13
N SER A 10 -19.50 -16.24 -12.88
CA SER A 10 -19.32 -14.83 -12.53
C SER A 10 -18.65 -14.67 -11.17
N PHE A 11 -18.99 -15.51 -10.20
CA PHE A 11 -18.33 -15.57 -8.90
C PHE A 11 -16.88 -16.04 -9.01
N ILE A 12 -16.60 -17.09 -9.78
CA ILE A 12 -15.22 -17.58 -10.00
C ILE A 12 -14.38 -16.48 -10.63
N ILE A 13 -14.87 -15.83 -11.69
CA ILE A 13 -14.17 -14.74 -12.36
C ILE A 13 -13.90 -13.59 -11.38
N ARG A 14 -14.86 -13.24 -10.53
CA ARG A 14 -14.66 -12.22 -9.48
C ARG A 14 -13.60 -12.65 -8.48
N ALA A 15 -13.69 -13.86 -7.94
CA ALA A 15 -12.73 -14.38 -6.97
C ALA A 15 -11.30 -14.46 -7.55
N LEU A 16 -11.14 -14.97 -8.77
CA LEU A 16 -9.87 -14.98 -9.49
C LEU A 16 -9.36 -13.57 -9.75
N SER A 17 -10.24 -12.62 -10.07
CA SER A 17 -9.87 -11.21 -10.26
C SER A 17 -9.32 -10.58 -8.97
N LEU A 18 -9.93 -10.87 -7.82
CA LEU A 18 -9.46 -10.40 -6.50
C LEU A 18 -8.11 -11.03 -6.13
N CYS A 19 -7.99 -12.32 -6.36
CA CYS A 19 -6.77 -13.06 -6.06
C CYS A 19 -5.66 -12.78 -7.06
N GLN A 20 -5.95 -12.30 -8.27
CA GLN A 20 -4.96 -12.11 -9.34
C GLN A 20 -3.77 -11.28 -8.87
N TRP A 21 -3.99 -10.19 -8.13
CA TRP A 21 -2.90 -9.36 -7.65
C TRP A 21 -1.90 -10.16 -6.81
N HIS A 22 -2.39 -10.93 -5.84
CA HIS A 22 -1.60 -11.74 -4.91
C HIS A 22 -1.02 -12.99 -5.59
N LEU A 23 -1.85 -13.71 -6.35
CA LEU A 23 -1.45 -14.88 -7.12
C LEU A 23 -0.36 -14.55 -8.13
N SER A 24 -0.33 -13.33 -8.68
CA SER A 24 0.74 -12.92 -9.60
C SER A 24 2.11 -12.96 -8.93
N TYR A 25 2.23 -12.55 -7.66
CA TYR A 25 3.50 -12.65 -6.94
C TYR A 25 3.88 -14.11 -6.69
N LEU A 26 2.92 -14.98 -6.37
CA LEU A 26 3.16 -16.41 -6.20
C LEU A 26 3.60 -17.06 -7.52
N VAL A 27 2.96 -16.72 -8.64
CA VAL A 27 3.34 -17.21 -9.98
C VAL A 27 4.74 -16.70 -10.34
N ILE A 28 5.03 -15.41 -10.11
CA ILE A 28 6.36 -14.87 -10.39
C ILE A 28 7.43 -15.61 -9.58
N PHE A 29 7.21 -15.77 -8.27
CA PHE A 29 8.19 -16.33 -7.36
C PHE A 29 8.35 -17.85 -7.50
N TRP A 30 7.25 -18.61 -7.58
CA TRP A 30 7.29 -20.07 -7.57
C TRP A 30 7.32 -20.72 -8.95
N ILE A 31 6.99 -19.97 -10.01
CA ILE A 31 6.94 -20.51 -11.37
C ILE A 31 7.94 -19.79 -12.26
N LEU A 32 7.79 -18.47 -12.44
CA LEU A 32 8.60 -17.74 -13.43
C LEU A 32 10.07 -17.65 -13.05
N GLN A 33 10.39 -17.44 -11.76
CA GLN A 33 11.78 -17.40 -11.31
C GLN A 33 12.50 -18.76 -11.44
N PRO A 34 11.93 -19.89 -10.98
CA PRO A 34 12.52 -21.21 -11.21
C PRO A 34 12.68 -21.52 -12.70
N ILE A 35 11.71 -21.15 -13.55
CA ILE A 35 11.84 -21.29 -15.01
C ILE A 35 13.01 -20.47 -15.51
N LEU A 36 13.12 -19.19 -15.15
CA LEU A 36 14.21 -18.31 -15.57
C LEU A 36 15.57 -18.88 -15.17
N PHE A 37 15.67 -19.43 -13.96
CA PHE A 37 16.88 -20.10 -13.48
C PHE A 37 17.16 -21.40 -14.24
N TYR A 38 16.15 -22.24 -14.47
CA TYR A 38 16.28 -23.48 -15.23
C TYR A 38 16.75 -23.22 -16.67
N LEU A 39 16.26 -22.17 -17.32
CA LEU A 39 16.66 -21.81 -18.69
C LEU A 39 18.17 -21.55 -18.82
N LEU A 40 18.87 -21.14 -17.76
CA LEU A 40 20.34 -20.99 -17.75
C LEU A 40 21.08 -22.29 -18.08
N PHE A 41 20.43 -23.45 -17.85
CA PHE A 41 21.00 -24.77 -18.10
C PHE A 41 20.49 -25.42 -19.40
N THR A 42 19.89 -24.62 -20.28
CA THR A 42 19.33 -25.06 -21.57
C THR A 42 19.89 -24.24 -22.74
N PRO A 43 19.64 -24.61 -24.01
CA PRO A 43 19.98 -23.75 -25.16
C PRO A 43 19.34 -22.35 -25.12
N PHE A 44 18.33 -22.13 -24.28
CA PHE A 44 17.67 -20.84 -24.08
C PHE A 44 18.35 -19.95 -23.03
N TRP A 45 19.53 -20.33 -22.50
CA TRP A 45 20.29 -19.52 -21.54
C TRP A 45 20.56 -18.06 -21.94
N PRO A 46 20.62 -17.68 -23.25
CA PRO A 46 20.79 -16.27 -23.61
C PRO A 46 19.65 -15.37 -23.09
N LEU A 47 18.43 -15.89 -22.92
CA LEU A 47 17.28 -15.12 -22.41
C LEU A 47 17.51 -14.62 -20.96
N PRO A 48 17.73 -15.50 -19.96
CA PRO A 48 18.04 -15.05 -18.60
C PRO A 48 19.35 -14.27 -18.51
N ALA A 49 20.36 -14.59 -19.33
CA ALA A 49 21.63 -13.86 -19.33
C ALA A 49 21.47 -12.40 -19.81
N LEU A 50 20.74 -12.18 -20.90
CA LEU A 50 20.45 -10.83 -21.40
C LEU A 50 19.59 -10.03 -20.41
N TYR A 51 18.60 -10.68 -19.79
CA TYR A 51 17.81 -10.03 -18.75
C TYR A 51 18.65 -9.68 -17.51
N ALA A 52 19.56 -10.56 -17.08
CA ALA A 52 20.48 -10.27 -15.98
C ALA A 52 21.44 -9.11 -16.32
N ALA A 53 21.98 -9.06 -17.55
CA ALA A 53 22.78 -7.95 -18.01
C ALA A 53 21.99 -6.63 -18.00
N TRP A 54 20.74 -6.65 -18.46
CA TRP A 54 19.85 -5.50 -18.37
C TRP A 54 19.57 -5.08 -16.93
N LEU A 55 19.36 -6.03 -16.00
CA LEU A 55 19.16 -5.73 -14.58
C LEU A 55 20.34 -5.00 -13.93
N VAL A 56 21.58 -5.28 -14.36
CA VAL A 56 22.77 -4.56 -13.87
C VAL A 56 22.73 -3.10 -14.32
N VAL A 57 22.40 -2.85 -15.58
CA VAL A 57 22.29 -1.48 -16.12
C VAL A 57 21.12 -0.73 -15.48
N ASP A 58 19.99 -1.41 -15.31
CA ASP A 58 18.74 -0.86 -14.78
C ASP A 58 18.70 -0.85 -13.24
N TRP A 59 19.78 -1.22 -12.54
CA TRP A 59 19.75 -1.50 -11.11
C TRP A 59 19.16 -0.38 -10.25
N LYS A 60 19.43 0.89 -10.59
CA LYS A 60 18.98 2.07 -9.84
C LYS A 60 17.59 2.58 -10.23
N THR A 61 16.98 2.08 -11.30
CA THR A 61 15.68 2.57 -11.80
C THR A 61 14.57 2.57 -10.75
N PRO A 62 14.42 1.55 -9.87
CA PRO A 62 13.43 1.59 -8.81
C PRO A 62 13.53 2.82 -7.90
N GLU A 63 14.75 3.25 -7.59
CA GLU A 63 15.02 4.41 -6.73
C GLU A 63 14.92 5.74 -7.49
N GLN A 64 14.69 5.70 -8.80
CA GLN A 64 14.61 6.87 -9.67
C GLN A 64 13.18 7.05 -10.22
N GLY A 65 12.18 6.67 -9.43
CA GLY A 65 10.77 6.79 -9.78
C GLY A 65 10.19 5.62 -10.58
N GLY A 66 11.00 4.63 -10.92
CA GLY A 66 10.57 3.39 -11.57
C GLY A 66 10.12 3.59 -13.01
N ARG A 67 9.34 2.62 -13.52
CA ARG A 67 8.82 2.60 -14.90
C ARG A 67 7.33 2.28 -14.90
N ARG A 68 6.50 3.31 -14.87
CA ARG A 68 5.03 3.18 -14.95
C ARG A 68 4.62 2.66 -16.33
N VAL A 69 3.70 1.70 -16.35
CA VAL A 69 3.13 1.18 -17.59
C VAL A 69 1.63 1.42 -17.56
N ALA A 70 1.17 2.42 -18.32
CA ALA A 70 -0.23 2.83 -18.33
C ALA A 70 -1.18 1.67 -18.68
N TRP A 71 -0.75 0.74 -19.54
CA TRP A 71 -1.53 -0.47 -19.85
C TRP A 71 -1.75 -1.36 -18.62
N VAL A 72 -0.69 -1.61 -17.82
CA VAL A 72 -0.80 -2.39 -16.58
C VAL A 72 -1.69 -1.69 -15.57
N GLN A 73 -1.56 -0.36 -15.41
CA GLN A 73 -2.40 0.41 -14.49
C GLN A 73 -3.88 0.49 -14.90
N ASN A 74 -4.21 0.18 -16.16
CA ASN A 74 -5.55 0.20 -16.75
C ASN A 74 -6.16 -1.20 -16.92
N TRP A 75 -5.53 -2.27 -16.41
CA TRP A 75 -6.11 -3.61 -16.53
C TRP A 75 -7.51 -3.67 -15.91
N GLN A 76 -8.44 -4.31 -16.61
CA GLN A 76 -9.85 -4.46 -16.19
C GLN A 76 -10.02 -5.14 -14.84
N VAL A 77 -9.03 -5.95 -14.42
CA VAL A 77 -9.01 -6.59 -13.11
C VAL A 77 -9.01 -5.57 -11.96
N TRP A 78 -8.43 -4.38 -12.14
CA TRP A 78 -8.43 -3.31 -11.13
C TRP A 78 -9.80 -2.67 -10.98
N THR A 79 -10.54 -2.50 -12.09
CA THR A 79 -11.94 -2.04 -12.04
C THR A 79 -12.82 -3.04 -11.30
N LYS A 80 -12.63 -4.35 -11.54
CA LYS A 80 -13.33 -5.41 -10.79
C LYS A 80 -12.97 -5.41 -9.30
N LEU A 81 -11.70 -5.17 -8.96
CA LEU A 81 -11.25 -5.03 -7.57
C LEU A 81 -11.94 -3.84 -6.89
N ARG A 82 -11.96 -2.68 -7.55
CA ARG A 82 -12.66 -1.48 -7.08
C ARG A 82 -14.14 -1.77 -6.83
N ASP A 83 -14.83 -2.37 -7.80
CA ASP A 83 -16.27 -2.61 -7.75
C ASP A 83 -16.67 -3.69 -6.74
N TYR A 84 -15.72 -4.56 -6.35
CA TYR A 84 -15.95 -5.57 -5.32
C TYR A 84 -15.98 -4.98 -3.91
N PHE A 85 -15.11 -4.01 -3.64
CA PHE A 85 -14.97 -3.30 -2.36
C PHE A 85 -15.60 -1.90 -2.35
N PRO A 86 -16.48 -1.58 -3.30
CA PRO A 86 -16.80 -0.20 -3.68
C PRO A 86 -15.73 0.88 -3.35
N ILE A 87 -14.49 0.74 -3.88
CA ILE A 87 -13.38 1.61 -3.49
C ILE A 87 -13.58 3.03 -4.01
N THR A 88 -13.57 4.01 -3.10
CA THR A 88 -13.76 5.43 -3.42
C THR A 88 -12.59 6.26 -2.90
N LEU A 89 -12.15 7.24 -3.71
CA LEU A 89 -11.13 8.23 -3.34
C LEU A 89 -11.77 9.61 -3.29
N LEU A 90 -11.66 10.26 -2.14
CA LEU A 90 -12.19 11.61 -1.90
C LEU A 90 -11.04 12.55 -1.52
N LYS A 91 -11.15 13.82 -1.92
CA LYS A 91 -10.22 14.89 -1.52
C LYS A 91 -10.97 15.95 -0.73
N THR A 92 -10.35 16.49 0.31
CA THR A 92 -10.88 17.67 1.02
C THR A 92 -10.39 18.97 0.40
N LYS A 93 -9.23 18.95 -0.28
CA LYS A 93 -8.62 20.12 -0.94
C LYS A 93 -7.86 19.71 -2.20
N ASP A 94 -7.71 20.67 -3.11
CA ASP A 94 -6.82 20.52 -4.26
C ASP A 94 -5.35 20.50 -3.83
N LEU A 95 -4.55 19.76 -4.61
CA LEU A 95 -3.09 19.73 -4.49
C LEU A 95 -2.49 20.47 -5.68
N CYS A 96 -1.58 21.39 -5.39
CA CYS A 96 -0.86 22.23 -6.34
C CYS A 96 0.18 21.39 -7.08
N PRO A 97 0.10 21.24 -8.42
CA PRO A 97 1.05 20.42 -9.18
C PRO A 97 2.48 20.98 -9.20
N GLU A 98 2.68 22.22 -8.75
CA GLU A 98 3.97 22.86 -8.57
C GLU A 98 4.68 22.44 -7.27
N GLN A 99 4.02 21.68 -6.39
CA GLN A 99 4.55 21.21 -5.12
C GLN A 99 4.69 19.70 -5.06
N ASN A 100 5.59 19.24 -4.18
CA ASN A 100 5.77 17.83 -3.87
C ASN A 100 5.14 17.49 -2.52
N TYR A 101 4.67 16.25 -2.37
CA TYR A 101 3.88 15.83 -1.22
C TYR A 101 4.38 14.50 -0.65
N ILE A 102 4.36 14.38 0.68
CA ILE A 102 4.42 13.09 1.37
C ILE A 102 3.06 12.82 1.99
N MET A 103 2.39 11.78 1.50
CA MET A 103 1.10 11.34 2.00
C MET A 103 1.29 10.20 2.98
N GLY A 104 0.85 10.38 4.22
CA GLY A 104 0.78 9.28 5.18
C GLY A 104 -0.58 8.61 5.10
N ILE A 105 -0.60 7.33 4.75
CA ILE A 105 -1.80 6.53 4.54
C ILE A 105 -2.06 5.69 5.78
N HIS A 106 -3.28 5.75 6.31
CA HIS A 106 -3.72 5.07 7.52
C HIS A 106 -5.14 4.49 7.36
N PRO A 107 -5.49 3.39 8.04
CA PRO A 107 -4.59 2.39 8.60
C PRO A 107 -3.95 1.54 7.48
N HIS A 108 -2.97 0.70 7.81
CA HIS A 108 -2.39 -0.25 6.84
C HIS A 108 -3.39 -1.33 6.39
N GLY A 109 -4.21 -1.87 7.30
CA GLY A 109 -4.95 -3.11 7.01
C GLY A 109 -4.02 -4.30 6.75
N ILE A 110 -4.56 -5.43 6.28
CA ILE A 110 -3.73 -6.61 5.97
C ILE A 110 -3.00 -6.45 4.62
N LEU A 111 -3.72 -6.05 3.57
CA LEU A 111 -3.23 -6.02 2.19
C LEU A 111 -3.29 -4.63 1.53
N THR A 112 -3.71 -3.58 2.24
CA THR A 112 -3.75 -2.19 1.74
C THR A 112 -4.51 -2.03 0.40
N PHE A 113 -5.67 -2.66 0.25
CA PHE A 113 -6.45 -2.66 -1.01
C PHE A 113 -6.81 -1.25 -1.46
N GLY A 114 -7.24 -0.37 -0.53
CA GLY A 114 -7.55 1.02 -0.82
C GLY A 114 -6.34 1.77 -1.37
N ALA A 115 -5.21 1.72 -0.66
CA ALA A 115 -3.97 2.39 -1.09
C ALA A 115 -3.49 1.88 -2.46
N PHE A 116 -3.51 0.55 -2.67
CA PHE A 116 -3.13 -0.04 -3.94
C PHE A 116 -4.03 0.42 -5.08
N CYS A 117 -5.35 0.29 -4.91
CA CYS A 117 -6.29 0.65 -5.96
C CYS A 117 -6.21 2.15 -6.29
N ASN A 118 -6.11 3.00 -5.27
CA ASN A 118 -6.12 4.46 -5.40
C ASN A 118 -4.84 5.04 -6.00
N PHE A 119 -3.67 4.51 -5.63
CA PHE A 119 -2.39 5.15 -5.96
C PHE A 119 -1.56 4.38 -6.98
N CYS A 120 -1.85 3.08 -7.19
CA CYS A 120 -1.08 2.23 -8.11
C CYS A 120 -1.81 1.92 -9.41
N THR A 121 -3.13 2.14 -9.47
CA THR A 121 -3.98 1.84 -10.63
C THR A 121 -4.74 3.08 -11.08
N LYS A 122 -5.37 3.01 -12.24
CA LYS A 122 -6.27 4.08 -12.72
C LYS A 122 -7.75 3.83 -12.39
N ALA A 123 -8.07 2.77 -11.65
CA ALA A 123 -9.45 2.32 -11.44
C ALA A 123 -10.32 3.34 -10.70
N THR A 124 -9.76 4.11 -9.76
CA THR A 124 -10.50 5.15 -9.02
C THR A 124 -10.37 6.56 -9.60
N GLY A 125 -9.69 6.71 -10.75
CA GLY A 125 -9.59 7.99 -11.44
C GLY A 125 -8.72 9.03 -10.74
N PHE A 126 -7.65 8.61 -10.04
CA PHE A 126 -6.74 9.51 -9.31
C PHE A 126 -6.33 10.74 -10.12
N SER A 127 -5.94 10.57 -11.39
CA SER A 127 -5.49 11.68 -12.26
C SER A 127 -6.57 12.72 -12.54
N SER A 128 -7.85 12.35 -12.46
CA SER A 128 -8.97 13.28 -12.59
C SER A 128 -9.24 14.01 -11.27
N ILE A 129 -9.01 13.36 -10.14
CA ILE A 129 -9.19 13.93 -8.81
C ILE A 129 -8.04 14.89 -8.47
N PHE A 130 -6.80 14.54 -8.83
CA PHE A 130 -5.60 15.35 -8.60
C PHE A 130 -4.86 15.57 -9.94
N PRO A 131 -5.33 16.51 -10.77
CA PRO A 131 -4.70 16.79 -12.06
C PRO A 131 -3.27 17.29 -11.87
N GLY A 132 -2.35 16.79 -12.68
CA GLY A 132 -0.92 17.16 -12.61
C GLY A 132 -0.13 16.50 -11.47
N ILE A 133 -0.78 15.72 -10.60
CA ILE A 133 -0.11 14.98 -9.53
C ILE A 133 0.19 13.54 -9.96
N THR A 134 1.41 13.09 -9.68
CA THR A 134 1.90 11.74 -9.96
C THR A 134 2.05 10.93 -8.66
N PRO A 135 1.18 9.94 -8.38
CA PRO A 135 1.17 9.21 -7.11
C PRO A 135 2.13 8.03 -7.09
N HIS A 136 3.12 8.02 -6.20
CA HIS A 136 4.06 6.93 -5.98
C HIS A 136 3.77 6.25 -4.64
N LEU A 137 3.33 5.00 -4.64
CA LEU A 137 3.19 4.24 -3.40
C LEU A 137 4.54 3.64 -3.01
N ALA A 138 5.03 3.93 -1.80
CA ALA A 138 6.29 3.41 -1.30
C ALA A 138 6.08 2.11 -0.52
N THR A 139 6.85 1.07 -0.87
CA THR A 139 6.83 -0.24 -0.17
C THR A 139 8.24 -0.75 0.11
N LEU A 140 8.36 -1.89 0.79
CA LEU A 140 9.62 -2.47 1.23
C LEU A 140 10.64 -2.60 0.09
N SER A 141 11.83 -2.03 0.28
CA SER A 141 12.90 -1.98 -0.74
C SER A 141 13.41 -3.36 -1.17
N TRP A 142 13.23 -4.39 -0.34
CA TRP A 142 13.67 -5.75 -0.65
C TRP A 142 12.98 -6.33 -1.88
N PHE A 143 11.70 -6.02 -2.11
CA PHE A 143 10.98 -6.50 -3.30
C PHE A 143 11.60 -6.02 -4.62
N PHE A 144 12.31 -4.89 -4.60
CA PHE A 144 12.96 -4.33 -5.78
C PHE A 144 14.31 -4.98 -6.12
N LYS A 145 14.81 -5.88 -5.25
CA LYS A 145 15.99 -6.71 -5.51
C LYS A 145 15.63 -8.01 -6.23
N ILE A 146 14.35 -8.35 -6.29
CA ILE A 146 13.89 -9.62 -6.84
C ILE A 146 13.49 -9.43 -8.30
N PRO A 147 14.11 -10.19 -9.24
CA PRO A 147 13.75 -10.13 -10.65
C PRO A 147 12.28 -10.45 -10.90
N LEU A 148 11.69 -9.82 -11.91
CA LEU A 148 10.28 -9.84 -12.31
C LEU A 148 9.31 -9.18 -11.30
N ILE A 149 9.55 -9.34 -9.99
CA ILE A 149 8.76 -8.66 -8.95
C ILE A 149 8.99 -7.15 -9.00
N ARG A 150 10.25 -6.71 -9.15
CA ARG A 150 10.59 -5.28 -9.23
C ARG A 150 9.91 -4.60 -10.43
N GLU A 151 9.83 -5.26 -11.59
CA GLU A 151 9.20 -4.75 -12.80
C GLU A 151 7.69 -4.68 -12.62
N TYR A 152 7.09 -5.72 -12.03
CA TYR A 152 5.66 -5.73 -11.77
C TYR A 152 5.23 -4.62 -10.80
N LEU A 153 6.06 -4.32 -9.78
CA LEU A 153 5.84 -3.19 -8.87
C LEU A 153 6.01 -1.84 -9.58
N MET A 154 7.13 -1.63 -10.28
CA MET A 154 7.41 -0.40 -11.00
C MET A 154 6.35 -0.10 -12.07
N ALA A 155 5.86 -1.11 -12.77
CA ALA A 155 4.79 -0.97 -13.78
C ALA A 155 3.52 -0.32 -13.21
N LYS A 156 3.26 -0.52 -11.92
CA LYS A 156 2.13 0.06 -11.19
C LYS A 156 2.46 1.39 -10.50
N GLY A 157 3.68 1.92 -10.69
CA GLY A 157 4.12 3.17 -10.07
C GLY A 157 4.55 3.03 -8.60
N VAL A 158 4.77 1.80 -8.14
CA VAL A 158 5.28 1.54 -6.78
C VAL A 158 6.79 1.78 -6.74
N CYS A 159 7.28 2.40 -5.67
CA CYS A 159 8.70 2.68 -5.45
C CYS A 159 9.18 2.09 -4.11
N PRO A 160 10.51 1.94 -3.92
CA PRO A 160 11.05 1.53 -2.64
C PRO A 160 10.91 2.65 -1.59
N VAL A 161 10.61 2.28 -0.35
CA VAL A 161 10.61 3.17 0.82
C VAL A 161 12.05 3.36 1.34
N SER A 162 12.96 3.74 0.45
CA SER A 162 14.35 4.06 0.77
C SER A 162 14.58 5.57 0.73
N GLN A 163 15.54 6.05 1.52
CA GLN A 163 15.91 7.46 1.51
C GLN A 163 16.36 7.92 0.12
N SER A 164 17.14 7.11 -0.61
CA SER A 164 17.55 7.38 -2.00
C SER A 164 16.36 7.63 -2.93
N SER A 165 15.31 6.81 -2.83
CA SER A 165 14.12 6.95 -3.66
C SER A 165 13.28 8.17 -3.30
N LEU A 166 13.11 8.42 -2.00
CA LEU A 166 12.37 9.61 -1.53
C LEU A 166 13.11 10.89 -1.91
N ASP A 167 14.44 10.91 -1.73
CA ASP A 167 15.28 12.05 -2.10
C ASP A 167 15.20 12.32 -3.61
N TYR A 168 15.24 11.29 -4.46
CA TYR A 168 15.09 11.47 -5.90
C TYR A 168 13.70 12.02 -6.27
N LEU A 169 12.63 11.40 -5.77
CA LEU A 169 11.26 11.78 -6.12
C LEU A 169 10.88 13.18 -5.65
N LEU A 170 11.37 13.60 -4.49
CA LEU A 170 11.00 14.89 -3.89
C LEU A 170 11.91 16.04 -4.30
N SER A 171 13.03 15.78 -4.98
CA SER A 171 13.97 16.82 -5.41
C SER A 171 14.36 16.80 -6.89
N ARG A 172 14.64 15.62 -7.46
CA ARG A 172 15.18 15.49 -8.83
C ARG A 172 14.13 15.18 -9.89
N ASN A 173 12.99 14.62 -9.49
CA ASN A 173 11.92 14.21 -10.40
C ASN A 173 10.94 15.34 -10.76
N GLY A 174 11.32 16.60 -10.52
CA GLY A 174 10.46 17.77 -10.72
C GLY A 174 9.37 17.94 -9.65
N PRO A 175 8.46 18.90 -9.85
CA PRO A 175 7.29 19.10 -8.99
C PRO A 175 6.15 18.10 -9.32
N GLY A 176 5.10 18.10 -8.51
CA GLY A 176 3.88 17.31 -8.75
C GLY A 176 3.99 15.84 -8.31
N ASN A 177 5.04 15.49 -7.55
CA ASN A 177 5.22 14.14 -7.03
C ASN A 177 4.50 13.99 -5.69
N LEU A 178 3.66 12.95 -5.57
CA LEU A 178 3.02 12.57 -4.32
C LEU A 178 3.50 11.20 -3.89
N VAL A 179 4.27 11.14 -2.80
CA VAL A 179 4.79 9.87 -2.27
C VAL A 179 3.93 9.39 -1.12
N GLY A 180 3.14 8.34 -1.38
CA GLY A 180 2.31 7.67 -0.39
C GLY A 180 3.11 6.66 0.43
N ILE A 181 3.09 6.81 1.76
CA ILE A 181 3.75 5.91 2.70
C ILE A 181 2.70 5.40 3.69
N VAL A 182 2.57 4.09 3.80
CA VAL A 182 1.72 3.47 4.82
C VAL A 182 2.49 3.46 6.14
N ILE A 183 2.19 4.41 7.03
CA ILE A 183 3.08 4.81 8.13
C ILE A 183 3.21 3.73 9.20
N GLY A 184 2.10 3.08 9.56
CA GLY A 184 2.12 1.99 10.53
C GLY A 184 2.91 0.77 10.07
N GLY A 185 3.04 0.61 8.74
CA GLY A 185 3.73 -0.51 8.12
C GLY A 185 3.23 -1.85 8.66
N ILE A 186 4.16 -2.78 8.83
CA ILE A 186 3.84 -4.14 9.27
C ILE A 186 3.30 -4.19 10.71
N GLY A 187 3.64 -3.20 11.55
CA GLY A 187 3.12 -3.16 12.92
C GLY A 187 1.60 -3.00 12.95
N GLU A 188 1.05 -2.15 12.09
CA GLU A 188 -0.41 -1.98 11.98
C GLU A 188 -1.05 -3.19 11.29
N ALA A 189 -0.38 -3.78 10.31
CA ALA A 189 -0.88 -4.97 9.61
C ALA A 189 -1.06 -6.18 10.55
N LEU A 190 -0.35 -6.24 11.68
CA LEU A 190 -0.50 -7.27 12.72
C LEU A 190 -1.66 -7.04 13.68
N GLN A 191 -2.12 -5.81 13.76
CA GLN A 191 -3.18 -5.36 14.66
C GLN A 191 -4.36 -4.85 13.83
N SER A 192 -4.50 -5.34 12.60
CA SER A 192 -5.58 -5.01 11.67
C SER A 192 -6.83 -5.79 12.06
N VAL A 193 -7.41 -5.41 13.20
CA VAL A 193 -8.67 -5.97 13.70
C VAL A 193 -9.80 -5.02 13.34
N PRO A 194 -10.96 -5.52 12.89
CA PRO A 194 -12.15 -4.70 12.68
C PRO A 194 -12.49 -3.84 13.90
N ASP A 195 -13.09 -2.68 13.67
CA ASP A 195 -13.54 -1.73 14.70
C ASP A 195 -12.42 -1.16 15.59
N THR A 196 -11.15 -1.45 15.30
CA THR A 196 -10.02 -0.82 15.99
C THR A 196 -9.57 0.45 15.28
N THR A 197 -9.28 1.48 16.07
CA THR A 197 -8.88 2.82 15.59
C THR A 197 -7.52 3.22 16.15
N SER A 198 -6.66 2.21 16.30
CA SER A 198 -5.31 2.35 16.83
C SER A 198 -4.31 2.43 15.69
N LEU A 199 -3.54 3.53 15.63
CA LEU A 199 -2.54 3.76 14.59
C LEU A 199 -1.14 3.86 15.20
N LEU A 200 -0.17 3.12 14.66
CA LEU A 200 1.22 3.12 15.12
C LEU A 200 2.00 4.26 14.47
N ILE A 201 1.74 5.48 14.94
CA ILE A 201 2.35 6.70 14.41
C ILE A 201 3.24 7.43 15.42
N ARG A 202 3.06 7.21 16.73
CA ARG A 202 3.68 8.07 17.77
C ARG A 202 5.21 8.11 17.67
N LYS A 203 5.81 6.95 17.41
CA LYS A 203 7.27 6.80 17.26
C LYS A 203 7.75 6.95 15.81
N ARG A 204 6.85 7.02 14.82
CA ARG A 204 7.16 7.02 13.38
C ARG A 204 7.32 8.45 12.86
N LYS A 205 8.47 9.07 13.11
CA LYS A 205 8.73 10.47 12.72
C LYS A 205 9.60 10.65 11.46
N GLY A 206 10.01 9.54 10.84
CA GLY A 206 10.90 9.55 9.67
C GLY A 206 10.32 10.30 8.47
N PHE A 207 9.03 10.10 8.18
CA PHE A 207 8.36 10.75 7.05
C PHE A 207 8.25 12.27 7.24
N ILE A 208 8.01 12.75 8.47
CA ILE A 208 8.02 14.18 8.82
C ILE A 208 9.41 14.78 8.59
N ARG A 209 10.46 14.07 9.03
CA ARG A 209 11.85 14.49 8.81
C ARG A 209 12.18 14.60 7.32
N THR A 210 11.75 13.63 6.52
CA THR A 210 11.95 13.66 5.05
C THR A 210 11.15 14.79 4.39
N ALA A 211 9.90 15.02 4.80
CA ALA A 211 9.08 16.12 4.32
C ALA A 211 9.78 17.48 4.56
N LEU A 212 10.25 17.73 5.78
CA LEU A 212 10.98 18.95 6.13
C LEU A 212 12.27 19.10 5.32
N ARG A 213 13.04 18.02 5.12
CA ARG A 213 14.29 18.08 4.34
C ARG A 213 14.08 18.57 2.91
N HIS A 214 12.98 18.15 2.29
CA HIS A 214 12.68 18.47 0.89
C HIS A 214 11.70 19.63 0.71
N GLY A 215 11.08 20.11 1.79
CA GLY A 215 9.96 21.05 1.69
C GLY A 215 8.68 20.42 1.12
N ALA A 216 8.58 19.10 1.14
CA ALA A 216 7.43 18.37 0.60
C ALA A 216 6.27 18.40 1.60
N HIS A 217 5.13 18.95 1.21
CA HIS A 217 4.00 19.13 2.11
C HIS A 217 3.41 17.80 2.59
N LEU A 218 2.98 17.75 3.84
CA LEU A 218 2.47 16.53 4.46
C LEU A 218 0.97 16.41 4.22
N VAL A 219 0.52 15.25 3.75
CA VAL A 219 -0.90 14.99 3.48
C VAL A 219 -1.40 13.89 4.40
N PRO A 220 -2.23 14.19 5.42
CA PRO A 220 -2.88 13.16 6.22
C PRO A 220 -3.95 12.46 5.37
N THR A 221 -4.01 11.14 5.41
CA THR A 221 -4.97 10.35 4.63
C THR A 221 -5.49 9.19 5.46
N PHE A 222 -6.81 9.05 5.51
CA PHE A 222 -7.47 7.98 6.27
C PHE A 222 -8.35 7.14 5.35
N THR A 223 -8.31 5.81 5.52
CA THR A 223 -9.08 4.85 4.74
C THR A 223 -10.02 4.07 5.65
N PHE A 224 -11.32 4.38 5.56
CA PHE A 224 -12.38 3.64 6.24
C PHE A 224 -12.66 2.32 5.51
N GLY A 225 -12.96 1.24 6.24
CA GLY A 225 -13.29 -0.06 5.64
C GLY A 225 -12.08 -0.97 5.36
N GLU A 226 -10.85 -0.46 5.50
CA GLU A 226 -9.62 -1.20 5.16
C GLU A 226 -9.30 -2.35 6.15
N THR A 227 -9.70 -2.25 7.43
CA THR A 227 -9.44 -3.28 8.45
C THR A 227 -10.58 -4.31 8.53
N GLU A 228 -11.72 -4.02 7.90
CA GLU A 228 -12.96 -4.80 7.95
C GLU A 228 -13.04 -5.87 6.85
N VAL A 229 -12.12 -5.86 5.89
CA VAL A 229 -12.11 -6.79 4.75
C VAL A 229 -11.61 -8.20 5.10
N TYR A 230 -11.03 -8.38 6.28
CA TYR A 230 -10.58 -9.68 6.79
C TYR A 230 -10.73 -9.76 8.31
N HIS A 231 -10.87 -10.98 8.83
CA HIS A 231 -10.67 -11.26 10.24
C HIS A 231 -9.24 -11.71 10.47
N GLN A 232 -8.50 -10.95 11.27
CA GLN A 232 -7.16 -11.30 11.70
C GLN A 232 -7.19 -12.10 13.01
N VAL A 233 -6.42 -13.18 13.06
CA VAL A 233 -6.21 -13.94 14.30
C VAL A 233 -5.05 -13.32 15.07
N LEU A 234 -5.36 -12.74 16.23
CA LEU A 234 -4.36 -12.24 17.16
C LEU A 234 -3.91 -13.36 18.09
N PHE A 235 -2.59 -13.50 18.24
CA PHE A 235 -1.99 -14.46 19.15
C PHE A 235 -1.54 -13.75 20.44
N PRO A 236 -1.95 -14.23 21.62
CA PRO A 236 -1.47 -13.68 22.90
C PRO A 236 0.05 -13.75 22.98
N GLU A 237 0.69 -12.79 23.65
CA GLU A 237 2.16 -12.72 23.76
C GLU A 237 2.77 -13.98 24.40
N SER A 238 2.02 -14.65 25.29
CA SER A 238 2.42 -15.89 25.94
C SER A 238 2.39 -17.13 25.01
N SER A 239 1.76 -17.02 23.84
CA SER A 239 1.54 -18.16 22.94
C SER A 239 2.81 -18.60 22.21
N ARG A 240 2.85 -19.88 21.82
CA ARG A 240 3.93 -20.41 20.96
C ARG A 240 3.90 -19.77 19.57
N MET A 241 2.71 -19.49 19.05
CA MET A 241 2.55 -18.88 17.72
C MET A 241 3.06 -17.43 17.70
N TYR A 242 2.79 -16.63 18.74
CA TYR A 242 3.35 -15.28 18.85
C TYR A 242 4.89 -15.31 18.85
N ARG A 243 5.50 -16.21 19.63
CA ARG A 243 6.96 -16.40 19.62
C ARG A 243 7.50 -16.80 18.24
N PHE A 244 6.79 -17.66 17.52
CA PHE A 244 7.12 -18.01 16.14
C PHE A 244 7.01 -16.82 15.20
N GLN A 245 5.95 -16.00 15.30
CA GLN A 245 5.81 -14.78 14.50
C GLN A 245 6.96 -13.81 14.72
N CYS A 246 7.35 -13.56 15.97
CA CYS A 246 8.50 -12.70 16.32
C CYS A 246 9.82 -13.26 15.78
N TRP A 247 10.04 -14.57 15.89
CA TRP A 247 11.22 -15.23 15.34
C TRP A 247 11.26 -15.13 13.80
N PHE A 248 10.14 -15.43 13.13
CA PHE A 248 10.02 -15.36 11.67
C PHE A 248 10.24 -13.94 11.17
N GLN A 249 9.64 -12.95 11.83
CA GLN A 249 9.87 -11.53 11.53
C GLN A 249 11.36 -11.18 11.64
N GLY A 250 12.06 -11.63 12.70
CA GLY A 250 13.47 -11.35 12.89
C GLY A 250 14.37 -11.86 11.76
N ILE A 251 13.97 -12.95 11.10
CA ILE A 251 14.70 -13.55 9.98
C ILE A 251 14.32 -12.93 8.64
N VAL A 252 13.02 -12.87 8.36
CA VAL A 252 12.50 -12.60 7.00
C VAL A 252 12.17 -11.11 6.81
N GLY A 253 12.05 -10.35 7.89
CA GLY A 253 11.76 -8.91 7.84
C GLY A 253 10.31 -8.56 7.53
N PHE A 254 9.42 -9.57 7.45
CA PHE A 254 7.97 -9.40 7.41
C PHE A 254 7.29 -10.39 8.36
N TYR A 255 6.08 -10.06 8.81
CA TYR A 255 5.35 -10.90 9.74
C TYR A 255 4.46 -11.92 9.03
N PHE A 256 4.33 -13.09 9.64
CA PHE A 256 3.36 -14.10 9.25
C PHE A 256 1.99 -13.75 9.85
N CYS A 257 1.12 -13.10 9.07
CA CYS A 257 -0.25 -12.81 9.50
C CYS A 257 -1.16 -14.01 9.22
N VAL A 258 -1.89 -14.47 10.24
CA VAL A 258 -2.97 -15.45 10.07
C VAL A 258 -4.28 -14.69 10.00
N PHE A 259 -4.98 -14.80 8.88
CA PHE A 259 -6.24 -14.13 8.65
C PHE A 259 -7.15 -15.00 7.79
N TYR A 260 -8.44 -14.74 7.87
CA TYR A 260 -9.45 -15.39 7.06
C TYR A 260 -10.53 -14.38 6.67
N GLY A 261 -11.16 -14.64 5.53
CA GLY A 261 -12.37 -13.99 5.10
C GLY A 261 -13.38 -15.04 4.68
N ARG A 262 -14.01 -14.83 3.52
CA ARG A 262 -14.97 -15.76 2.95
C ARG A 262 -14.30 -16.83 2.07
N GLY A 263 -14.93 -17.97 1.94
CA GLY A 263 -14.54 -19.01 0.99
C GLY A 263 -15.25 -18.85 -0.36
N PHE A 264 -15.07 -19.85 -1.22
CA PHE A 264 -15.69 -19.86 -2.55
C PHE A 264 -17.16 -20.30 -2.53
N PHE A 265 -17.61 -20.90 -1.44
CA PHE A 265 -19.00 -21.32 -1.24
C PHE A 265 -19.72 -20.35 -0.29
N GLN A 266 -21.04 -20.25 -0.42
CA GLN A 266 -21.87 -19.47 0.50
C GLN A 266 -21.64 -19.94 1.95
N ASP A 267 -21.41 -19.00 2.87
CA ASP A 267 -21.16 -19.22 4.30
C ASP A 267 -19.93 -20.08 4.65
N SER A 268 -18.98 -20.21 3.71
CA SER A 268 -17.67 -20.82 3.97
C SER A 268 -16.62 -19.81 4.43
N TRP A 269 -15.67 -20.23 5.26
CA TRP A 269 -14.46 -19.47 5.59
C TRP A 269 -13.35 -19.75 4.58
N GLY A 270 -12.52 -18.76 4.29
CA GLY A 270 -11.45 -18.89 3.30
C GLY A 270 -10.52 -17.68 3.21
N LEU A 271 -9.85 -17.50 2.07
CA LEU A 271 -8.89 -16.42 1.85
C LEU A 271 -9.44 -15.24 1.03
N LEU A 272 -10.68 -15.32 0.54
CA LEU A 272 -11.29 -14.21 -0.17
C LEU A 272 -11.70 -13.12 0.84
N PRO A 273 -11.45 -11.84 0.53
CA PRO A 273 -11.82 -10.75 1.43
C PRO A 273 -13.33 -10.57 1.51
N PHE A 274 -13.84 -9.96 2.58
CA PHE A 274 -15.24 -9.57 2.69
C PHE A 274 -15.55 -8.39 1.75
N PRO A 275 -16.72 -8.37 1.08
CA PRO A 275 -17.11 -7.27 0.19
C PRO A 275 -17.61 -6.07 1.02
N LYS A 276 -16.68 -5.36 1.66
CA LYS A 276 -16.94 -4.16 2.46
C LYS A 276 -16.50 -2.92 1.68
N PRO A 277 -17.26 -1.80 1.74
CA PRO A 277 -16.85 -0.52 1.16
C PRO A 277 -15.50 -0.06 1.72
N ILE A 278 -14.59 0.40 0.86
CA ILE A 278 -13.33 1.03 1.26
C ILE A 278 -13.33 2.48 0.78
N VAL A 279 -13.23 3.43 1.69
CA VAL A 279 -13.27 4.87 1.35
C VAL A 279 -12.03 5.56 1.87
N THR A 280 -11.19 6.03 0.95
CA THR A 280 -9.99 6.81 1.27
C THR A 280 -10.28 8.29 1.15
N ILE A 281 -10.02 9.02 2.22
CA ILE A 281 -10.15 10.48 2.29
C ILE A 281 -8.77 11.09 2.40
N VAL A 282 -8.43 11.90 1.39
CA VAL A 282 -7.20 12.68 1.33
C VAL A 282 -7.45 14.03 1.98
N GLY A 283 -6.80 14.27 3.12
CA GLY A 283 -6.94 15.49 3.91
C GLY A 283 -6.20 16.70 3.34
N GLU A 284 -6.32 17.82 4.05
CA GLU A 284 -5.68 19.08 3.66
C GLU A 284 -4.16 19.00 3.82
N PRO A 285 -3.36 19.48 2.85
CA PRO A 285 -1.91 19.51 2.97
C PRO A 285 -1.44 20.46 4.08
N ILE A 286 -0.59 19.95 4.95
CA ILE A 286 0.16 20.72 5.94
C ILE A 286 1.42 21.24 5.26
N ILE A 287 1.47 22.55 5.11
CA ILE A 287 2.60 23.26 4.52
C ILE A 287 3.80 23.14 5.46
N VAL A 288 4.94 22.71 4.93
CA VAL A 288 6.19 22.58 5.68
C VAL A 288 7.29 23.38 4.99
N PRO A 289 8.18 24.04 5.75
CA PRO A 289 9.37 24.67 5.19
C PRO A 289 10.40 23.63 4.78
N ARG A 290 11.29 24.01 3.86
CA ARG A 290 12.48 23.23 3.54
C ARG A 290 13.59 23.53 4.54
N ILE A 291 14.00 22.51 5.31
CA ILE A 291 15.04 22.57 6.32
C ILE A 291 15.96 21.36 6.14
N GLU A 292 17.20 21.56 5.70
CA GLU A 292 18.12 20.46 5.36
C GLU A 292 18.37 19.49 6.54
N ASN A 293 18.59 20.05 7.73
CA ASN A 293 18.84 19.33 8.97
C ASN A 293 17.82 19.75 10.04
N PRO A 294 16.58 19.24 10.00
CA PRO A 294 15.55 19.65 10.94
C PRO A 294 15.86 19.15 12.35
N SER A 295 15.74 20.03 13.36
CA SER A 295 15.91 19.66 14.76
C SER A 295 14.81 18.69 15.20
N GLN A 296 15.08 17.90 16.25
CA GLN A 296 14.08 16.96 16.78
C GLN A 296 12.82 17.70 17.26
N GLU A 297 12.97 18.87 17.87
CA GLU A 297 11.86 19.73 18.29
C GLU A 297 10.99 20.16 17.09
N THR A 298 11.60 20.55 15.97
CA THR A 298 10.86 20.91 14.75
C THR A 298 10.11 19.71 14.20
N VAL A 299 10.75 18.54 14.15
CA VAL A 299 10.12 17.29 13.72
C VAL A 299 8.93 16.95 14.63
N ASP A 300 9.08 17.13 15.94
CA ASP A 300 8.03 16.85 16.91
C ASP A 300 6.85 17.80 16.77
N LYS A 301 7.11 19.09 16.55
CA LYS A 301 6.08 20.09 16.26
C LYS A 301 5.23 19.70 15.05
N TYR A 302 5.86 19.39 13.91
CA TYR A 302 5.13 19.01 12.70
C TYR A 302 4.48 17.63 12.80
N HIS A 303 5.05 16.72 13.59
CA HIS A 303 4.42 15.44 13.89
C HIS A 303 3.13 15.64 14.70
N THR A 304 3.13 16.51 15.71
CA THR A 304 1.92 16.88 16.45
C THR A 304 0.86 17.47 15.52
N LEU A 305 1.22 18.48 14.71
CA LEU A 305 0.30 19.08 13.72
C LEU A 305 -0.29 18.02 12.78
N TYR A 306 0.54 17.08 12.33
CA TYR A 306 0.10 15.98 11.47
C TYR A 306 -0.92 15.07 12.18
N THR A 307 -0.63 14.66 13.42
CA THR A 307 -1.53 13.79 14.19
C THR A 307 -2.85 14.49 14.56
N GLU A 308 -2.82 15.79 14.85
CA GLU A 308 -4.03 16.59 15.09
C GLU A 308 -4.88 16.71 13.83
N ALA A 309 -4.27 16.99 12.68
CA ALA A 309 -4.96 17.04 11.40
C ALA A 309 -5.57 15.67 11.02
N LEU A 310 -4.84 14.58 11.26
CA LEU A 310 -5.34 13.22 11.02
C LEU A 310 -6.53 12.87 11.94
N ARG A 311 -6.46 13.25 13.22
CA ARG A 311 -7.58 13.05 14.16
C ARG A 311 -8.80 13.85 13.72
N LYS A 312 -8.62 15.12 13.38
CA LYS A 312 -9.69 15.99 12.86
C LYS A 312 -10.34 15.36 11.61
N LEU A 313 -9.53 14.93 10.64
CA LEU A 313 -10.01 14.30 9.40
C LEU A 313 -10.85 13.06 9.70
N PHE A 314 -10.40 12.23 10.64
CA PHE A 314 -11.14 11.06 11.10
C PHE A 314 -12.47 11.46 11.77
N ASP A 315 -12.44 12.37 12.74
CA ASP A 315 -13.63 12.78 13.50
C ASP A 315 -14.73 13.42 12.63
N GLU A 316 -14.34 14.17 11.59
CA GLU A 316 -15.28 14.79 10.65
C GLU A 316 -16.06 13.77 9.80
N HIS A 317 -15.47 12.60 9.53
CA HIS A 317 -16.00 11.64 8.57
C HIS A 317 -16.46 10.32 9.19
N LYS A 318 -16.02 9.99 10.42
CA LYS A 318 -16.21 8.66 11.04
C LYS A 318 -17.67 8.20 11.06
N THR A 319 -18.61 9.09 11.37
CA THR A 319 -20.04 8.74 11.45
C THR A 319 -20.68 8.43 10.09
N GLN A 320 -20.17 9.02 9.01
CA GLN A 320 -20.66 8.75 7.65
C GLN A 320 -20.30 7.34 7.19
N TYR A 321 -19.22 6.78 7.73
CA TYR A 321 -18.68 5.48 7.33
C TYR A 321 -18.85 4.40 8.42
N GLY A 322 -19.87 4.57 9.28
CA GLY A 322 -20.31 3.52 10.21
C GLY A 322 -19.52 3.42 11.51
N VAL A 323 -18.61 4.36 11.78
CA VAL A 323 -17.84 4.41 13.04
C VAL A 323 -18.59 5.25 14.07
N SER A 324 -18.62 4.79 15.33
CA SER A 324 -19.35 5.47 16.41
C SER A 324 -18.84 6.90 16.66
N LYS A 325 -19.75 7.82 17.01
CA LYS A 325 -19.39 9.18 17.42
C LYS A 325 -18.45 9.22 18.63
N THR A 326 -18.57 8.25 19.53
CA THR A 326 -17.76 8.13 20.76
C THR A 326 -16.41 7.46 20.53
N GLN A 327 -16.18 6.88 19.35
CA GLN A 327 -14.94 6.19 19.05
C GLN A 327 -13.86 7.21 18.68
N GLU A 328 -12.69 7.10 19.31
CA GLU A 328 -11.58 8.03 19.16
C GLU A 328 -10.36 7.37 18.54
N LEU A 329 -9.65 8.14 17.71
CA LEU A 329 -8.42 7.71 17.08
C LEU A 329 -7.27 7.70 18.10
N THR A 330 -6.78 6.50 18.41
CA THR A 330 -5.69 6.28 19.36
C THR A 330 -4.36 6.18 18.61
N PHE A 331 -3.41 7.05 18.95
CA PHE A 331 -2.06 6.97 18.40
C PHE A 331 -1.17 6.17 19.35
N LEU A 332 -0.53 5.11 18.84
CA LEU A 332 0.36 4.21 19.57
C LEU A 332 1.83 4.50 19.30
#